data_AF-A0A1Y2TFN7-F1
#
_entry.id   AF-A0A1Y2TFN7-F1
#
_cell.length_a   1.000
_cell.length_b   1.000
_cell.length_c   1.000
_cell.angle_alpha   90.00
_cell.angle_beta   90.00
_cell.angle_gamma   90.00
#
_symmetry.space_group_name_H-M   'P 1'
#
loop_
_entity.id
_entity.type
_entity.pdbx_description
1 polymer ?
#
loop_
_entity_poly.entity_id
_entity_poly.type
_entity_poly.pdbx_seq_one_letter_code
_entity_poly.pdbx_strand_id
1 'polypeptide(L)'
;MRYSGLILPLTSLLTLASSSSEYQRSEYELEPLELWQVTKLSTFSPSGRPGSSPYAFLWANITNPNSIPAGPSVSFDPSSANCTVQWVYEEEPYGRTVECDTAEVEPSGSGLGSVAKWTIEILEANSSYPSPTEDMNVRFTHATNLTVDGNEYYKVLEGTQHFNVGGNMRGVCGGSGVCSWTLKEENIPVLVQPTVVACQGTC
;
A
#
# COMPACT_ATOMS: atom_id res chain seq x y z
N MET A 1 -41.39 -73.74 22.21
CA MET A 1 -41.56 -72.62 21.27
C MET A 1 -40.53 -71.55 21.60
N ARG A 2 -39.99 -70.92 20.56
CA ARG A 2 -38.70 -70.21 20.52
C ARG A 2 -38.74 -68.89 21.32
N TYR A 3 -37.80 -68.70 22.24
CA TYR A 3 -37.50 -67.39 22.83
C TYR A 3 -36.47 -66.69 21.94
N SER A 4 -36.91 -65.67 21.20
CA SER A 4 -36.03 -64.77 20.43
C SER A 4 -35.38 -63.77 21.38
N GLY A 5 -34.06 -63.87 21.55
CA GLY A 5 -33.24 -62.90 22.28
C GLY A 5 -32.99 -61.66 21.44
N LEU A 6 -33.35 -60.49 21.98
CA LEU A 6 -32.98 -59.18 21.45
C LEU A 6 -31.59 -58.82 21.98
N ILE A 7 -30.62 -58.64 21.09
CA ILE A 7 -29.28 -58.11 21.40
C ILE A 7 -29.28 -56.65 20.95
N LEU A 8 -29.13 -55.73 21.89
CA LEU A 8 -28.97 -54.29 21.61
C LEU A 8 -27.47 -53.96 21.48
N PRO A 9 -27.04 -53.24 20.42
CA PRO A 9 -25.65 -52.82 20.26
C PRO A 9 -25.34 -51.59 21.13
N LEU A 10 -24.29 -51.72 21.94
CA LEU A 10 -23.68 -50.61 22.70
C LEU A 10 -22.95 -49.69 21.71
N THR A 11 -23.44 -48.45 21.55
CA THR A 11 -22.81 -47.45 20.67
C THR A 11 -21.97 -46.49 21.52
N SER A 12 -20.65 -46.60 21.46
CA SER A 12 -19.73 -45.71 22.17
C SER A 12 -19.57 -44.39 21.41
N LEU A 13 -20.09 -43.29 21.98
CA LEU A 13 -19.86 -41.93 21.51
C LEU A 13 -18.48 -41.43 21.99
N LEU A 14 -17.53 -41.24 21.06
CA LEU A 14 -16.31 -40.46 21.31
C LEU A 14 -16.61 -38.97 21.14
N THR A 15 -16.66 -38.22 22.24
CA THR A 15 -16.68 -36.76 22.24
C THR A 15 -15.26 -36.22 22.10
N LEU A 16 -14.93 -35.68 20.93
CA LEU A 16 -13.73 -34.87 20.70
C LEU A 16 -13.93 -33.51 21.37
N ALA A 17 -13.23 -33.25 22.48
CA ALA A 17 -13.20 -31.94 23.11
C ALA A 17 -12.36 -30.98 22.25
N SER A 18 -13.03 -30.07 21.55
CA SER A 18 -12.39 -28.96 20.85
C SER A 18 -11.91 -27.95 21.88
N SER A 19 -10.63 -27.99 22.24
CA SER A 19 -9.99 -26.95 23.03
C SER A 19 -9.87 -25.67 22.18
N SER A 20 -10.84 -24.77 22.33
CA SER A 20 -10.73 -23.40 21.83
C SER A 20 -9.68 -22.68 22.68
N SER A 21 -8.48 -22.53 22.11
CA SER A 21 -7.48 -21.62 22.66
C SER A 21 -8.07 -20.22 22.63
N GLU A 22 -8.51 -19.71 23.79
CA GLU A 22 -8.78 -18.29 24.00
C GLU A 22 -7.43 -17.58 23.87
N TYR A 23 -7.14 -17.14 22.65
CA TYR A 23 -6.07 -16.21 22.36
C TYR A 23 -6.39 -14.93 23.14
N GLN A 24 -5.80 -14.76 24.33
CA GLN A 24 -5.79 -13.48 25.02
C GLN A 24 -5.11 -12.47 24.10
N ARG A 25 -5.93 -11.80 23.29
CA ARG A 25 -5.54 -10.65 22.50
C ARG A 25 -5.20 -9.58 23.51
N SER A 26 -3.92 -9.49 23.87
CA SER A 26 -3.43 -8.35 24.61
C SER A 26 -3.86 -7.11 23.84
N GLU A 27 -4.77 -6.34 24.44
CA GLU A 27 -5.26 -5.07 23.93
C GLU A 27 -4.12 -4.06 24.11
N TYR A 28 -3.04 -4.26 23.35
CA TYR A 28 -2.13 -3.17 23.08
C TYR A 28 -2.94 -2.23 22.18
N GLU A 29 -3.37 -1.12 22.75
CA GLU A 29 -3.95 -0.01 21.99
C GLU A 29 -2.90 0.39 20.94
N LEU A 30 -3.13 -0.02 19.70
CA LEU A 30 -2.23 0.27 18.60
C LEU A 30 -2.25 1.77 18.42
N GLU A 31 -1.13 2.42 18.71
CA GLU A 31 -0.98 3.82 18.37
C GLU A 31 -1.34 4.00 16.89
N PRO A 32 -2.17 5.00 16.56
CA PRO A 32 -2.61 5.21 15.20
C PRO A 32 -1.37 5.39 14.31
N LEU A 33 -1.34 4.65 13.20
CA LEU A 33 -0.25 4.78 12.23
C LEU A 33 -0.20 6.21 11.72
N GLU A 34 1.01 6.78 11.75
CA GLU A 34 1.23 8.11 11.23
C GLU A 34 1.00 8.18 9.72
N LEU A 35 0.54 9.35 9.28
CA LEU A 35 0.17 9.60 7.90
C LEU A 35 1.42 9.68 7.01
N TRP A 36 1.40 8.98 5.88
CA TRP A 36 2.42 9.16 4.86
C TRP A 36 2.24 10.48 4.13
N GLN A 37 3.34 10.97 3.57
CA GLN A 37 3.38 12.28 2.93
C GLN A 37 3.73 12.11 1.44
N VAL A 38 2.81 12.50 0.56
CA VAL A 38 3.09 12.66 -0.86
C VAL A 38 3.50 14.12 -1.09
N THR A 39 4.79 14.34 -1.30
CA THR A 39 5.37 15.69 -1.43
C THR A 39 5.45 16.15 -2.88
N LYS A 40 5.40 15.21 -3.82
CA LYS A 40 5.33 15.47 -5.25
C LYS A 40 4.39 14.47 -5.87
N LEU A 41 3.50 14.94 -6.73
CA LEU A 41 2.80 14.11 -7.70
C LEU A 41 2.60 14.94 -8.96
N SER A 42 2.92 14.35 -10.11
CA SER A 42 2.73 14.97 -11.40
C SER A 42 2.37 13.93 -12.45
N THR A 43 1.50 14.29 -13.38
CA THR A 43 1.12 13.45 -14.51
C THR A 43 1.39 14.18 -15.81
N PHE A 44 1.60 13.40 -16.87
CA PHE A 44 1.79 13.89 -18.22
C PHE A 44 1.03 13.02 -19.19
N SER A 45 0.32 13.66 -20.11
CA SER A 45 -0.29 13.03 -21.28
C SER A 45 0.31 13.63 -22.56
N PRO A 46 0.74 12.80 -23.53
CA PRO A 46 1.30 13.27 -24.77
C PRO A 46 0.22 13.82 -25.71
N SER A 47 0.64 14.53 -26.76
CA SER A 47 -0.27 14.81 -27.86
C SER A 47 -0.53 13.55 -28.68
N GLY A 48 -1.80 13.30 -29.05
CA GLY A 48 -2.17 12.26 -30.02
C GLY A 48 -1.77 12.57 -31.48
N ARG A 49 -0.81 13.48 -31.70
CA ARG A 49 -0.35 13.86 -33.05
C ARG A 49 0.72 12.89 -33.55
N PRO A 50 0.73 12.55 -34.85
CA PRO A 50 1.77 11.70 -35.44
C PRO A 50 3.18 12.22 -35.13
N GLY A 51 4.08 11.31 -34.71
CA GLY A 51 5.47 11.63 -34.36
C GLY A 51 5.70 12.10 -32.91
N SER A 52 4.64 12.20 -32.09
CA SER A 52 4.77 12.42 -30.65
C SER A 52 5.17 11.14 -29.92
N SER A 53 5.75 11.27 -28.72
CA SER A 53 5.90 10.11 -27.81
C SER A 53 4.51 9.53 -27.50
N PRO A 54 4.30 8.21 -27.57
CA PRO A 54 3.02 7.61 -27.23
C PRO A 54 2.82 7.45 -25.72
N TYR A 55 3.81 7.82 -24.90
CA TYR A 55 3.82 7.49 -23.49
C TYR A 55 3.24 8.61 -22.62
N ALA A 56 2.39 8.20 -21.69
CA ALA A 56 1.95 8.97 -20.54
C ALA A 56 2.72 8.54 -19.29
N PHE A 57 2.75 9.44 -18.30
CA PHE A 57 3.56 9.26 -17.10
C PHE A 57 2.82 9.73 -15.85
N LEU A 58 3.14 9.09 -14.73
CA LEU A 58 2.89 9.56 -13.38
C LEU A 58 4.20 9.48 -12.59
N TRP A 59 4.60 10.59 -11.98
CA TRP A 59 5.72 10.67 -11.05
C TRP A 59 5.19 11.02 -9.67
N ALA A 60 5.65 10.33 -8.64
CA ALA A 60 5.28 10.62 -7.25
C ALA A 60 6.47 10.47 -6.30
N ASN A 61 6.57 11.34 -5.30
CA ASN A 61 7.49 11.20 -4.19
C ASN A 61 6.66 10.97 -2.92
N ILE A 62 6.90 9.84 -2.27
CA ILE A 62 6.22 9.45 -1.04
C ILE A 62 7.22 9.22 0.09
N THR A 63 6.83 9.55 1.31
CA THR A 63 7.65 9.36 2.51
C THR A 63 6.79 8.83 3.65
N ASN A 64 7.28 7.79 4.32
CA ASN A 64 6.89 7.46 5.68
C ASN A 64 7.87 8.18 6.64
N PRO A 65 7.43 9.23 7.34
CA PRO A 65 8.35 10.04 8.15
C PRO A 65 8.76 9.39 9.47
N ASN A 66 8.11 8.29 9.88
CA ASN A 66 8.23 7.75 11.23
C ASN A 66 8.72 6.31 11.26
N SER A 67 9.28 5.96 12.40
CA SER A 67 9.59 4.58 12.70
C SER A 67 8.31 3.80 12.96
N ILE A 68 8.24 2.58 12.43
CA ILE A 68 7.09 1.69 12.62
C ILE A 68 7.47 0.64 13.65
N PRO A 69 6.78 0.49 14.78
CA PRO A 69 7.07 -0.56 15.76
C PRO A 69 7.04 -1.94 15.09
N ALA A 70 8.08 -2.74 15.27
CA ALA A 70 8.19 -4.11 14.76
C ALA A 70 8.04 -5.15 15.87
N GLY A 71 8.52 -4.80 17.07
CA GLY A 71 8.51 -5.62 18.27
C GLY A 71 8.97 -4.85 19.50
N PRO A 72 9.16 -5.50 20.66
CA PRO A 72 9.68 -4.86 21.86
C PRO A 72 11.05 -4.22 21.61
N SER A 73 11.12 -2.89 21.69
CA SER A 73 12.34 -2.11 21.43
C SER A 73 12.92 -2.26 20.01
N VAL A 74 12.12 -2.73 19.06
CA VAL A 74 12.51 -2.91 17.65
C VAL A 74 11.53 -2.13 16.78
N SER A 75 12.05 -1.34 15.84
CA SER A 75 11.25 -0.56 14.89
C SER A 75 11.86 -0.60 13.49
N PHE A 76 11.01 -0.54 12.47
CA PHE A 76 11.41 -0.21 11.10
C PHE A 76 11.72 1.28 11.01
N ASP A 77 12.68 1.64 10.16
CA ASP A 77 13.12 3.02 9.98
C ASP A 77 12.16 3.83 9.10
N PRO A 78 12.14 5.17 9.23
CA PRO A 78 11.55 6.04 8.23
C PRO A 78 12.10 5.74 6.83
N SER A 79 11.27 5.85 5.80
CA SER A 79 11.68 5.53 4.43
C SER A 79 10.99 6.45 3.42
N SER A 80 11.62 6.64 2.26
CA SER A 80 11.06 7.43 1.16
C SER A 80 11.33 6.77 -0.18
N ALA A 81 10.46 7.05 -1.16
CA ALA A 81 10.58 6.51 -2.49
C ALA A 81 10.17 7.51 -3.57
N ASN A 82 10.81 7.39 -4.73
CA ASN A 82 10.44 8.05 -5.96
C ASN A 82 9.81 7.01 -6.89
N CYS A 83 8.56 7.20 -7.24
CA CYS A 83 7.78 6.28 -8.05
C CYS A 83 7.58 6.87 -9.45
N THR A 84 7.80 6.06 -10.49
CA THR A 84 7.49 6.42 -11.88
C THR A 84 6.64 5.34 -12.53
N VAL A 85 5.45 5.69 -12.97
CA VAL A 85 4.57 4.82 -13.77
C VAL A 85 4.55 5.35 -15.20
N GLN A 86 4.78 4.47 -16.17
CA GLN A 86 4.75 4.79 -17.60
C GLN A 86 3.82 3.81 -18.31
N TRP A 87 2.99 4.33 -19.22
CA TRP A 87 2.10 3.52 -20.06
C TRP A 87 1.91 4.16 -21.43
N VAL A 88 1.44 3.35 -22.40
CA VAL A 88 1.02 3.86 -23.71
C VAL A 88 -0.31 4.59 -23.51
N TYR A 89 -0.43 5.84 -23.95
CA TYR A 89 -1.58 6.70 -23.64
C TYR A 89 -2.94 6.15 -24.11
N GLU A 90 -2.95 5.32 -25.16
CA GLU A 90 -4.15 4.63 -25.67
C GLU A 90 -4.57 3.42 -24.81
N GLU A 91 -3.73 3.00 -23.86
CA GLU A 91 -3.99 1.93 -22.92
C GLU A 91 -4.30 2.48 -21.52
N GLU A 92 -5.17 1.80 -20.79
CA GLU A 92 -5.46 2.15 -19.40
C GLU A 92 -4.44 1.51 -18.46
N PRO A 93 -3.78 2.29 -17.56
CA PRO A 93 -2.75 1.75 -16.67
C PRO A 93 -3.31 1.12 -15.39
N TYR A 94 -4.64 1.03 -15.25
CA TYR A 94 -5.28 0.67 -14.00
C TYR A 94 -4.93 -0.74 -13.52
N GLY A 95 -4.80 -0.92 -12.21
CA GLY A 95 -4.56 -2.22 -11.59
C GLY A 95 -3.13 -2.75 -11.74
N ARG A 96 -2.21 -1.95 -12.32
CA ARG A 96 -0.81 -2.34 -12.52
C ARG A 96 0.07 -1.80 -11.40
N THR A 97 0.66 -2.71 -10.65
CA THR A 97 1.66 -2.38 -9.63
C THR A 97 3.03 -2.17 -10.26
N VAL A 98 3.71 -1.09 -9.87
CA VAL A 98 5.07 -0.75 -10.30
C VAL A 98 5.96 -0.55 -9.07
N GLU A 99 7.18 -1.09 -9.10
CA GLU A 99 8.17 -0.87 -8.04
C GLU A 99 8.71 0.56 -8.09
N CYS A 100 8.91 1.17 -6.93
CA CYS A 100 9.48 2.51 -6.81
C CYS A 100 10.97 2.44 -6.47
N ASP A 101 11.71 3.46 -6.91
CA ASP A 101 13.09 3.68 -6.52
C ASP A 101 13.11 4.17 -5.07
N THR A 102 13.42 3.27 -4.15
CA THR A 102 13.52 3.60 -2.72
C THR A 102 14.86 4.29 -2.48
N ALA A 103 14.85 5.46 -1.84
CA ALA A 103 16.10 6.09 -1.44
C ALA A 103 16.79 5.16 -0.44
N GLU A 104 18.08 4.90 -0.62
CA GLU A 104 18.85 4.14 0.38
C GLU A 104 18.67 4.82 1.74
N VAL A 105 18.02 4.12 2.66
CA VAL A 105 17.83 4.62 4.01
C VAL A 105 19.19 4.49 4.67
N GLU A 106 19.83 5.63 4.92
CA GLU A 106 20.97 5.66 5.84
C GLU A 106 20.51 5.01 7.13
N PRO A 107 21.17 3.93 7.59
CA PRO A 107 20.72 3.19 8.75
C PRO A 107 20.54 4.18 9.89
N SER A 108 19.30 4.26 10.42
CA SER A 108 19.09 4.98 11.66
C SER A 108 20.07 4.39 12.67
N GLY A 109 20.63 5.20 13.57
CA GLY A 109 21.79 4.84 14.39
C GLY A 109 21.69 3.58 15.26
N SER A 110 20.60 2.80 15.16
CA SER A 110 20.45 1.42 15.65
C SER A 110 21.38 0.41 14.96
N GLY A 111 21.85 0.68 13.73
CA GLY A 111 22.74 -0.22 12.98
C GLY A 111 22.09 -1.53 12.51
N LEU A 112 20.79 -1.70 12.75
CA LEU A 112 19.97 -2.84 12.36
C LEU A 112 19.15 -2.46 11.13
N GLY A 113 19.84 -2.16 10.02
CA GLY A 113 19.23 -1.57 8.83
C GLY A 113 17.97 -2.32 8.38
N SER A 114 16.82 -1.66 8.47
CA SER A 114 15.57 -2.20 7.92
C SER A 114 15.57 -2.07 6.40
N VAL A 115 15.01 -3.06 5.71
CA VAL A 115 14.81 -2.99 4.27
C VAL A 115 13.38 -2.50 4.04
N ALA A 116 13.25 -1.43 3.26
CA ALA A 116 11.96 -0.89 2.83
C ALA A 116 11.80 -1.07 1.32
N LYS A 117 10.61 -1.47 0.90
CA LYS A 117 10.21 -1.55 -0.51
C LYS A 117 8.90 -0.80 -0.68
N TRP A 118 8.85 0.01 -1.72
CA TRP A 118 7.66 0.76 -2.10
C TRP A 118 7.16 0.31 -3.46
N THR A 119 5.85 0.20 -3.59
CA THR A 119 5.19 0.07 -4.88
C THR A 119 4.07 1.10 -5.02
N ILE A 120 3.74 1.40 -6.27
CA ILE A 120 2.68 2.32 -6.65
C ILE A 120 1.73 1.62 -7.63
N GLU A 121 0.46 1.99 -7.56
CA GLU A 121 -0.56 1.50 -8.48
C GLU A 121 -1.59 2.59 -8.76
N ILE A 122 -1.93 2.77 -10.03
CA ILE A 122 -3.01 3.65 -10.45
C ILE A 122 -4.31 2.86 -10.40
N LEU A 123 -5.29 3.40 -9.69
CA LEU A 123 -6.63 2.86 -9.53
C LEU A 123 -7.63 3.81 -10.18
N GLU A 124 -8.71 3.23 -10.70
CA GLU A 124 -9.80 4.01 -11.27
C GLU A 124 -10.48 4.84 -10.16
N ALA A 125 -10.78 6.11 -10.46
CA ALA A 125 -11.56 6.95 -9.57
C ALA A 125 -13.03 6.55 -9.61
N ASN A 126 -13.73 6.64 -8.47
CA ASN A 126 -15.19 6.52 -8.44
C ASN A 126 -15.82 7.86 -8.85
N SER A 127 -15.66 8.23 -10.11
CA SER A 127 -16.19 9.47 -10.69
C SER A 127 -16.92 9.21 -12.01
N SER A 128 -17.63 10.22 -12.53
CA SER A 128 -18.34 10.08 -13.81
C SER A 128 -17.40 10.07 -15.02
N TYR A 129 -16.15 10.53 -14.86
CA TYR A 129 -15.15 10.66 -15.91
C TYR A 129 -13.76 10.36 -15.36
N PRO A 130 -13.47 9.10 -14.96
CA PRO A 130 -12.16 8.74 -14.44
C PRO A 130 -11.10 8.95 -15.53
N SER A 131 -9.91 9.36 -15.11
CA SER A 131 -8.78 9.59 -16.01
C SER A 131 -7.47 9.30 -15.31
N PRO A 132 -6.56 8.49 -15.88
CA PRO A 132 -5.31 8.12 -15.23
C PRO A 132 -4.31 9.28 -15.13
N THR A 133 -4.66 10.45 -15.67
CA THR A 133 -3.85 11.68 -15.56
C THR A 133 -4.58 12.82 -14.87
N GLU A 134 -5.91 12.81 -14.83
CA GLU A 134 -6.72 13.96 -14.36
C GLU A 134 -7.61 13.67 -13.16
N ASP A 135 -8.05 12.43 -12.97
CA ASP A 135 -8.98 12.03 -11.92
C ASP A 135 -8.80 10.54 -11.60
N MET A 136 -7.97 10.26 -10.59
CA MET A 136 -7.49 8.91 -10.28
C MET A 136 -7.35 8.69 -8.78
N ASN A 137 -7.38 7.43 -8.39
CA ASN A 137 -6.89 7.00 -7.10
C ASN A 137 -5.48 6.44 -7.27
N VAL A 138 -4.60 6.68 -6.31
CA VAL A 138 -3.26 6.08 -6.29
C VAL A 138 -3.11 5.31 -5.00
N ARG A 139 -2.78 4.02 -5.13
CA ARG A 139 -2.43 3.16 -4.01
C ARG A 139 -0.92 3.07 -3.90
N PHE A 140 -0.43 3.28 -2.68
CA PHE A 140 0.95 3.05 -2.30
C PHE A 140 0.99 1.84 -1.37
N THR A 141 1.95 0.96 -1.60
CA THR A 141 2.24 -0.17 -0.70
C THR A 141 3.64 -0.03 -0.16
N HIS A 142 3.78 -0.12 1.16
CA HIS A 142 5.06 -0.11 1.86
C HIS A 142 5.27 -1.47 2.52
N ALA A 143 6.23 -2.24 2.02
CA ALA A 143 6.66 -3.49 2.61
C ALA A 143 8.02 -3.27 3.28
N THR A 144 8.11 -3.59 4.57
CA THR A 144 9.36 -3.48 5.32
C THR A 144 9.65 -4.75 6.09
N ASN A 145 10.93 -5.11 6.17
CA ASN A 145 11.41 -6.25 6.91
C ASN A 145 12.74 -5.96 7.60
N LEU A 146 12.97 -6.59 8.74
CA LEU A 146 14.23 -6.54 9.47
C LEU A 146 14.45 -7.87 10.21
N THR A 147 15.72 -8.23 10.42
CA THR A 147 16.10 -9.42 11.20
C THR A 147 16.94 -9.00 12.41
N VAL A 148 16.47 -9.33 13.62
CA VAL A 148 17.16 -9.03 14.89
C VAL A 148 17.28 -10.31 15.71
N ASP A 149 18.51 -10.67 16.07
CA ASP A 149 18.83 -11.86 16.87
C ASP A 149 18.21 -13.16 16.29
N GLY A 150 18.18 -13.28 14.97
CA GLY A 150 17.60 -14.41 14.25
C GLY A 150 16.06 -14.40 14.15
N ASN A 151 15.40 -13.40 14.72
CA ASN A 151 13.96 -13.20 14.56
C ASN A 151 13.67 -12.28 13.37
N GLU A 152 12.78 -12.71 12.49
CA GLU A 152 12.32 -11.92 11.36
C GLU A 152 11.04 -11.17 11.70
N TYR A 153 11.04 -9.87 11.42
CA TYR A 153 9.88 -9.00 11.51
C TYR A 153 9.57 -8.48 10.12
N TYR A 154 8.29 -8.49 9.74
CA TYR A 154 7.86 -7.82 8.52
C TYR A 154 6.51 -7.15 8.72
N LYS A 155 6.29 -6.07 7.96
CA LYS A 155 4.98 -5.41 7.83
C LYS A 155 4.75 -5.01 6.39
N VAL A 156 3.52 -5.18 5.95
CA VAL A 156 3.01 -4.64 4.69
C VAL A 156 1.87 -3.70 5.03
N LEU A 157 2.00 -2.46 4.56
CA LEU A 157 1.02 -1.42 4.76
C LEU A 157 0.53 -0.92 3.40
N GLU A 158 -0.73 -0.54 3.32
CA GLU A 158 -1.33 0.07 2.14
C GLU A 158 -2.02 1.37 2.49
N GLY A 159 -1.88 2.35 1.61
CA GLY A 159 -2.58 3.63 1.70
C GLY A 159 -3.05 4.06 0.32
N THR A 160 -4.28 4.51 0.22
CA THR A 160 -4.87 5.02 -1.03
C THR A 160 -5.21 6.49 -0.89
N GLN A 161 -4.94 7.26 -1.93
CA GLN A 161 -5.32 8.66 -1.97
C GLN A 161 -5.87 9.06 -3.34
N HIS A 162 -6.83 9.97 -3.31
CA HIS A 162 -7.49 10.52 -4.49
C HIS A 162 -6.75 11.76 -5.00
N PHE A 163 -6.55 11.83 -6.31
CA PHE A 163 -5.87 12.92 -6.99
C PHE A 163 -6.68 13.36 -8.20
N ASN A 164 -7.08 14.63 -8.21
CA ASN A 164 -7.90 15.18 -9.28
C ASN A 164 -7.57 16.64 -9.63
N VAL A 165 -7.68 16.97 -10.91
CA VAL A 165 -7.53 18.33 -11.45
C VAL A 165 -8.68 19.20 -10.96
N GLY A 166 -8.34 20.39 -10.45
CA GLY A 166 -9.29 21.30 -9.82
C GLY A 166 -9.45 21.07 -8.31
N GLY A 167 -9.26 19.83 -7.84
CA GLY A 167 -9.17 19.49 -6.42
C GLY A 167 -7.77 19.76 -5.86
N ASN A 168 -6.96 18.72 -5.70
CA ASN A 168 -5.58 18.82 -5.19
C ASN A 168 -4.52 18.96 -6.30
N MET A 169 -4.89 18.84 -7.58
CA MET A 169 -4.00 19.03 -8.72
C MET A 169 -4.33 20.31 -9.52
N ARG A 170 -3.31 20.87 -10.16
CA ARG A 170 -3.37 21.98 -11.11
C ARG A 170 -2.46 21.73 -12.30
N GLY A 171 -2.68 22.44 -13.41
CA GLY A 171 -1.82 22.32 -14.58
C GLY A 171 -2.46 22.93 -15.81
N VAL A 172 -2.01 22.51 -16.99
CA VAL A 172 -2.44 23.08 -18.26
C VAL A 172 -2.35 22.06 -19.39
N CYS A 173 -3.28 22.16 -20.34
CA CYS A 173 -3.20 21.52 -21.65
C CYS A 173 -2.80 22.54 -22.72
N GLY A 174 -1.82 22.20 -23.55
CA GLY A 174 -1.50 22.95 -24.76
C GLY A 174 -2.51 22.67 -25.87
N GLY A 175 -2.61 23.57 -26.86
CA GLY A 175 -3.47 23.37 -28.04
C GLY A 175 -3.09 22.18 -28.93
N SER A 176 -1.95 21.53 -28.65
CA SER A 176 -1.55 20.27 -29.27
C SER A 176 -2.18 19.03 -28.63
N GLY A 177 -2.83 19.17 -27.46
CA GLY A 177 -3.37 18.07 -26.66
C GLY A 177 -2.40 17.50 -25.62
N VAL A 178 -1.18 18.05 -25.50
CA VAL A 178 -0.26 17.71 -24.40
C VAL A 178 -0.79 18.33 -23.12
N CYS A 179 -1.01 17.53 -22.07
CA CYS A 179 -1.39 18.05 -20.76
C CYS A 179 -0.35 17.65 -19.70
N SER A 180 -0.09 18.57 -18.77
CA SER A 180 0.73 18.30 -17.60
C SER A 180 0.02 18.82 -16.36
N TRP A 181 -0.06 17.96 -15.35
CA TRP A 181 -0.73 18.23 -14.09
C TRP A 181 0.24 17.95 -12.94
N THR A 182 0.13 18.71 -11.86
CA THR A 182 0.97 18.60 -10.66
C THR A 182 0.15 18.91 -9.42
N LEU A 183 0.60 18.48 -8.25
CA LEU A 183 0.04 18.95 -6.98
C LEU A 183 0.04 20.48 -6.88
N LYS A 184 -1.04 21.00 -6.32
CA LYS A 184 -1.12 22.38 -5.85
C LYS A 184 -0.18 22.59 -4.67
N GLU A 185 0.40 23.77 -4.57
CA GLU A 185 1.40 24.08 -3.54
C GLU A 185 0.78 24.07 -2.14
N GLU A 186 -0.44 24.58 -2.03
CA GLU A 186 -1.24 24.57 -0.81
C GLU A 186 -1.69 23.17 -0.35
N ASN A 187 -1.53 22.15 -1.19
CA ASN A 187 -1.88 20.76 -0.90
C ASN A 187 -0.65 19.90 -0.56
N ILE A 188 0.57 20.45 -0.52
CA ILE A 188 1.79 19.70 -0.23
C ILE A 188 2.11 19.78 1.29
N PRO A 189 2.31 18.64 1.99
CA PRO A 189 2.15 17.27 1.50
C PRO A 189 0.68 16.83 1.47
N VAL A 190 0.33 15.97 0.50
CA VAL A 190 -0.95 15.24 0.57
C VAL A 190 -0.77 14.07 1.52
N LEU A 191 -1.60 14.02 2.55
CA LEU A 191 -1.55 12.98 3.58
C LEU A 191 -2.26 11.72 3.12
N VAL A 192 -1.65 10.56 3.36
CA VAL A 192 -2.20 9.24 3.04
C VAL A 192 -2.28 8.44 4.34
N GLN A 193 -3.46 7.89 4.65
CA GLN A 193 -3.65 7.04 5.81
C GLN A 193 -3.25 5.60 5.48
N PRO A 194 -2.15 5.06 6.05
CA PRO A 194 -1.82 3.67 5.89
C PRO A 194 -2.69 2.76 6.75
N THR A 195 -2.85 1.54 6.28
CA THR A 195 -3.50 0.42 6.96
C THR A 195 -2.60 -0.81 6.89
N VAL A 196 -2.47 -1.57 7.97
CA VAL A 196 -1.69 -2.82 7.97
C VAL A 196 -2.49 -3.88 7.22
N VAL A 197 -1.89 -4.47 6.17
CA VAL A 197 -2.50 -5.56 5.40
C VAL A 197 -1.86 -6.91 5.69
N ALA A 198 -0.59 -6.95 6.10
CA ALA A 198 0.09 -8.15 6.57
C ALA A 198 1.19 -7.81 7.57
N CYS A 199 1.50 -8.75 8.47
CA CYS A 199 2.53 -8.54 9.49
C CYS A 199 3.03 -9.85 10.11
N GLN A 200 4.26 -9.82 10.62
CA GLN A 200 4.82 -10.81 11.53
C GLN A 200 5.59 -10.08 12.64
N GLY A 201 5.25 -10.37 13.89
CA GLY A 201 5.72 -9.62 15.06
C GLY A 201 4.58 -8.85 15.73
N THR A 202 4.83 -7.62 16.14
CA THR A 202 3.81 -6.74 16.73
C THR A 202 2.99 -6.07 15.62
N CYS A 203 1.70 -6.37 15.58
CA CYS A 203 0.66 -5.64 14.89
C CYS A 203 -0.53 -5.48 15.83
#